data_AF-A0A9D3Y4N2-F1
#
_entry.id   AF-A0A9D3Y4N2-F1
#
_cell.length_a   1.000
_cell.length_b   1.000
_cell.length_c   1.000
_cell.angle_alpha   90.00
_cell.angle_beta   90.00
_cell.angle_gamma   90.00
#
_symmetry.space_group_name_H-M   'P 1'
#
loop_
_entity.id
_entity.type
_entity.pdbx_description
1 polymer ?
#
loop_
_entity_poly.entity_id
_entity_poly.type
_entity_poly.pdbx_seq_one_letter_code
_entity_poly.pdbx_strand_id
1 'polypeptide(L)'
;MLHIIAKYSFILEPITQALQAVQFDMIRVKTQVDNLTSVFTDHLENEDLIFADDIFGPALKIAEDIGATMTIPRQCGQQVHRANVGGTSEEYYQRTIYIPCMD
;
A
#
# COMPACT_ATOMS: atom_id res chain seq x y z
N MET A 1 2.79 2.91 -6.46
CA MET A 1 2.60 3.99 -5.46
C MET A 1 1.21 4.62 -5.54
N LEU A 2 0.78 5.18 -6.69
CA LEU A 2 -0.54 5.84 -6.79
C LEU A 2 -1.72 4.96 -6.33
N HIS A 3 -1.78 3.69 -6.78
CA HIS A 3 -2.82 2.74 -6.38
C HIS A 3 -2.87 2.49 -4.87
N ILE A 4 -1.69 2.39 -4.24
CA ILE A 4 -1.54 2.20 -2.79
C ILE A 4 -2.11 3.42 -2.05
N ILE A 5 -1.66 4.61 -2.42
CA ILE A 5 -2.15 5.87 -1.83
C ILE A 5 -3.67 6.00 -2.02
N ALA A 6 -4.17 5.70 -3.21
CA ALA A 6 -5.60 5.77 -3.50
C ALA A 6 -6.43 4.82 -2.62
N LYS A 7 -5.99 3.56 -2.45
CA LYS A 7 -6.64 2.57 -1.58
C LYS A 7 -6.75 3.08 -0.14
N TYR A 8 -5.65 3.55 0.43
CA TYR A 8 -5.62 4.01 1.82
C TYR A 8 -6.33 5.35 2.00
N SER A 9 -6.26 6.25 1.00
CA SER A 9 -7.04 7.49 1.01
C SER A 9 -8.54 7.21 1.02
N PHE A 10 -9.00 6.22 0.25
CA PHE A 10 -10.40 5.80 0.23
C PHE A 10 -10.84 5.24 1.60
N ILE A 11 -10.00 4.44 2.25
CA ILE A 11 -10.28 3.92 3.61
C ILE A 11 -10.39 5.07 4.63
N LEU A 12 -9.57 6.11 4.49
CA LEU A 12 -9.56 7.29 5.37
C LEU A 12 -10.66 8.32 5.09
N GLU A 13 -11.29 8.27 3.92
CA GLU A 13 -12.29 9.24 3.50
C GLU A 13 -13.46 9.41 4.49
N PRO A 14 -14.10 8.34 5.03
CA PRO A 14 -15.25 8.49 5.91
C PRO A 14 -14.92 9.23 7.20
N ILE A 15 -13.72 8.98 7.75
CA ILE A 15 -13.31 9.56 9.02
C ILE A 15 -12.83 10.99 8.86
N THR A 16 -12.14 11.30 7.76
CA THR A 16 -11.73 12.67 7.44
C THR A 16 -12.96 13.56 7.21
N GLN A 17 -13.98 13.06 6.51
CA GLN A 17 -15.26 13.77 6.37
C GLN A 17 -15.97 13.96 7.71
N ALA A 18 -16.03 12.93 8.56
CA ALA A 18 -16.67 13.02 9.87
C ALA A 18 -15.97 14.03 10.80
N LEU A 19 -14.64 14.06 10.80
CA LEU A 19 -13.84 14.99 11.59
C LEU A 19 -13.89 16.44 11.09
N GLN A 20 -14.14 16.63 9.79
CA GLN A 20 -14.27 17.96 9.17
C GLN A 20 -15.69 18.52 9.23
N ALA A 21 -16.67 17.77 9.77
CA ALA A 21 -18.04 18.25 9.89
C ALA A 21 -18.16 19.38 10.93
N VAL A 22 -19.03 20.37 10.64
CA VAL A 22 -19.27 21.53 11.52
C VAL A 22 -19.80 21.12 12.90
N GLN A 23 -20.57 20.03 12.95
CA GLN A 23 -20.95 19.33 14.17
C GLN A 23 -20.65 17.85 13.99
N PHE A 24 -19.95 17.25 14.94
CA PHE A 24 -19.65 15.82 14.92
C PHE A 24 -19.80 15.19 16.31
N ASP A 25 -20.16 13.91 16.31
CA ASP A 25 -20.26 13.09 17.50
C ASP A 25 -18.90 12.44 17.80
N MET A 26 -18.25 12.90 18.87
CA MET A 26 -16.95 12.38 19.32
C MET A 26 -16.97 10.89 19.65
N ILE A 27 -18.09 10.35 20.16
CA ILE A 27 -18.18 8.93 20.52
C ILE A 27 -18.18 8.10 19.24
N ARG A 28 -19.00 8.49 18.27
CA ARG A 28 -19.07 7.82 16.96
C ARG A 28 -17.74 7.88 16.22
N VAL A 29 -17.09 9.06 16.20
CA VAL A 29 -15.77 9.24 15.59
C VAL A 29 -14.74 8.33 16.26
N LYS A 30 -14.72 8.26 17.59
CA LYS A 30 -13.82 7.36 18.32
C LYS A 30 -14.00 5.90 17.88
N THR A 31 -15.23 5.40 17.84
CA THR A 31 -15.49 4.03 17.37
C THR A 31 -14.99 3.80 15.94
N GLN A 32 -15.13 4.80 15.07
CA GLN A 32 -14.59 4.72 13.71
C GLN A 32 -13.05 4.69 13.70
N VAL A 33 -12.38 5.50 14.53
CA VAL A 33 -10.91 5.45 14.69
C VAL A 33 -10.47 4.06 15.15
N ASP A 34 -11.14 3.50 16.16
CA ASP A 34 -10.80 2.20 16.74
C ASP A 34 -10.92 1.08 15.69
N ASN A 35 -12.00 1.08 14.91
CA ASN A 35 -12.21 0.14 13.81
C ASN A 35 -11.14 0.29 12.72
N LEU A 36 -10.82 1.52 12.34
CA LEU A 36 -9.83 1.82 11.29
C LEU A 36 -8.43 1.40 11.72
N THR A 37 -8.10 1.62 12.99
CA THR A 37 -6.82 1.18 13.59
C THR A 37 -6.73 -0.34 13.53
N SER A 38 -7.80 -1.06 13.88
CA SER A 38 -7.83 -2.52 13.76
C SER A 38 -7.60 -3.00 12.33
N VAL A 39 -8.20 -2.35 11.33
CA VAL A 39 -8.00 -2.68 9.91
C VAL A 39 -6.56 -2.44 9.49
N PHE A 40 -5.96 -1.32 9.88
CA PHE A 40 -4.56 -1.05 9.53
C PHE A 40 -3.58 -1.98 10.24
N THR A 41 -3.84 -2.36 11.49
CA THR A 41 -3.03 -3.37 12.18
C THR A 41 -3.11 -4.72 11.45
N ASP A 42 -4.32 -5.17 11.08
CA ASP A 42 -4.51 -6.40 10.31
C ASP A 42 -3.77 -6.34 8.95
N HIS A 43 -3.79 -5.18 8.28
CA HIS A 43 -3.07 -5.00 7.03
C HIS A 43 -1.54 -5.02 7.16
N LEU A 44 -1.00 -4.56 8.30
CA LEU A 44 0.42 -4.64 8.60
C LEU A 44 0.84 -6.07 8.99
N GLU A 45 0.00 -6.78 9.74
CA GLU A 45 0.25 -8.18 10.11
C GLU A 45 0.16 -9.15 8.92
N ASN A 46 -0.67 -8.82 7.93
CA ASN A 46 -0.86 -9.61 6.71
C ASN A 46 -0.29 -8.91 5.46
N GLU A 47 0.79 -8.14 5.65
CA GLU A 47 1.36 -7.28 4.61
C GLU A 47 1.71 -8.01 3.31
N ASP A 48 2.19 -9.25 3.41
CA ASP A 48 2.54 -10.10 2.27
C ASP A 48 1.31 -10.45 1.43
N LEU A 49 0.23 -10.87 2.08
CA LEU A 49 -1.02 -11.29 1.43
C LEU A 49 -1.71 -10.10 0.77
N ILE A 50 -1.80 -8.96 1.48
CA ILE A 50 -2.43 -7.76 0.94
C ILE A 50 -1.62 -7.21 -0.24
N PHE A 51 -0.30 -7.24 -0.15
CA PHE A 51 0.53 -6.82 -1.27
C PHE A 51 0.31 -7.71 -2.49
N ALA A 52 0.34 -9.03 -2.32
CA ALA A 52 0.15 -9.99 -3.40
C ALA A 52 -1.22 -9.81 -4.07
N ASP A 53 -2.30 -9.83 -3.29
CA ASP A 53 -3.67 -9.89 -3.81
C ASP A 53 -4.19 -8.53 -4.30
N ASP A 54 -3.94 -7.45 -3.56
CA ASP A 54 -4.57 -6.16 -3.83
C ASP A 54 -3.71 -5.18 -4.64
N ILE A 55 -2.41 -5.47 -4.76
CA ILE A 55 -1.45 -4.55 -5.39
C ILE A 55 -0.71 -5.24 -6.52
N PHE A 56 0.00 -6.33 -6.25
CA PHE A 56 0.87 -6.98 -7.23
C PHE A 56 0.09 -7.75 -8.28
N GLY A 57 -0.91 -8.55 -7.89
CA GLY A 57 -1.78 -9.29 -8.80
C GLY A 57 -2.50 -8.40 -9.84
N PRO A 58 -3.17 -7.31 -9.42
CA PRO A 58 -3.76 -6.36 -10.37
C PRO A 58 -2.74 -5.71 -11.30
N ALA A 59 -1.55 -5.38 -10.80
CA ALA A 59 -0.48 -4.80 -11.61
C ALA A 59 0.06 -5.79 -12.64
N LEU A 60 0.23 -7.06 -12.26
CA LEU A 60 0.61 -8.15 -13.17
C LEU A 60 -0.40 -8.30 -14.29
N LYS A 61 -1.69 -8.34 -13.96
CA LYS A 61 -2.76 -8.46 -14.95
C LYS A 61 -2.75 -7.31 -15.95
N ILE A 62 -2.58 -6.07 -15.47
CA ILE A 62 -2.46 -4.89 -16.36
C ILE A 62 -1.23 -5.00 -17.26
N ALA A 63 -0.10 -5.49 -16.73
CA ALA A 63 1.12 -5.70 -17.52
C ALA A 63 0.89 -6.75 -18.62
N GLU A 64 0.24 -7.87 -18.29
CA GLU A 64 -0.12 -8.90 -19.26
C GLU A 64 -1.07 -8.37 -20.35
N ASP A 65 -2.08 -7.57 -19.97
CA ASP A 65 -3.04 -6.98 -20.89
C ASP A 65 -2.38 -6.06 -21.93
N ILE A 66 -1.29 -5.38 -21.56
CA ILE A 66 -0.51 -4.50 -22.47
C ILE A 66 0.67 -5.22 -23.14
N GLY A 67 0.83 -6.53 -22.91
CA GLY A 67 1.94 -7.32 -23.45
C GLY A 67 3.31 -6.99 -22.84
N ALA A 68 3.33 -6.43 -21.62
CA ALA A 68 4.53 -6.15 -20.85
C ALA A 68 4.80 -7.25 -19.81
N THR A 69 6.06 -7.39 -19.40
CA THR A 69 6.46 -8.30 -18.33
C THR A 69 6.94 -7.52 -17.12
N MET A 70 6.51 -7.94 -15.93
CA MET A 70 6.99 -7.33 -14.70
C MET A 70 8.37 -7.87 -14.33
N THR A 71 9.39 -7.05 -14.56
CA THR A 71 10.79 -7.35 -14.25
C THR A 71 11.35 -6.36 -13.24
N ILE A 72 12.36 -6.79 -12.49
CA ILE A 72 13.12 -5.90 -11.61
C ILE A 72 13.84 -4.83 -12.48
N PRO A 73 13.73 -3.53 -12.16
CA PRO A 73 14.47 -2.49 -12.84
C PRO A 73 15.99 -2.72 -12.77
N ARG A 74 16.73 -2.15 -13.72
CA ARG A 74 18.20 -2.28 -13.78
C ARG A 74 18.85 -1.93 -12.44
N GLN A 75 19.58 -2.88 -11.86
CA GLN A 75 20.42 -2.69 -10.68
C GLN A 75 21.75 -2.03 -11.09
N CYS A 76 22.20 -1.04 -10.31
CA CYS A 76 23.50 -0.39 -10.55
C CYS A 76 24.61 -1.14 -9.81
N GLY A 77 25.75 -1.37 -10.47
CA GLY A 77 26.87 -2.12 -9.88
C GLY A 77 27.53 -1.44 -8.67
N GLN A 78 27.35 -0.12 -8.52
CA GLN A 78 27.75 0.64 -7.35
C GLN A 78 26.61 1.56 -6.94
N GLN A 79 25.93 1.23 -5.83
CA GLN A 79 24.98 2.13 -5.17
C GLN A 79 25.52 2.43 -3.75
N VAL A 80 25.68 3.71 -3.44
CA VAL A 80 26.19 4.19 -2.14
C VAL A 80 25.03 4.42 -1.14
N HIS A 81 23.85 4.78 -1.65
CA HIS A 81 22.73 5.27 -0.82
C HIS A 81 21.50 4.34 -0.80
N ARG A 82 21.45 3.30 -1.63
CA ARG A 82 20.40 2.28 -1.62
C ARG A 82 21.00 0.91 -1.87
N ALA A 83 20.47 -0.10 -1.19
CA ALA A 83 20.87 -1.49 -1.44
C ALA A 83 20.19 -2.00 -2.73
N ASN A 84 20.92 -2.79 -3.51
CA ASN A 84 20.31 -3.56 -4.59
C ASN A 84 19.45 -4.67 -3.96
N VAL A 85 18.13 -4.50 -4.03
CA VAL A 85 17.17 -5.51 -3.54
C VAL A 85 17.13 -6.65 -4.55
N GLY A 86 17.65 -7.82 -4.18
CA GLY A 86 17.48 -9.07 -4.92
C GLY A 86 16.14 -9.74 -4.65
N GLY A 87 15.86 -10.84 -5.33
CA GLY A 87 14.62 -11.61 -5.17
C GLY A 87 13.80 -11.69 -6.46
N THR A 88 12.51 -12.00 -6.32
CA THR A 88 11.52 -11.92 -7.41
C THR A 88 11.12 -10.46 -7.67
N SER A 89 10.44 -10.21 -8.80
CA SER A 89 9.88 -8.87 -9.06
C SER A 89 8.88 -8.46 -7.99
N GLU A 90 8.10 -9.40 -7.46
CA GLU A 90 7.17 -9.19 -6.35
C GLU A 90 7.88 -8.66 -5.10
N GLU A 91 8.85 -9.42 -4.59
CA GLU A 91 9.63 -9.07 -3.39
C GLU A 91 10.33 -7.72 -3.55
N TYR A 92 10.83 -7.44 -4.76
CA TYR A 92 11.44 -6.15 -5.09
C TYR A 92 10.44 -5.01 -4.90
N TYR A 93 9.25 -5.08 -5.50
CA TYR A 93 8.27 -4.00 -5.42
C TYR A 93 7.63 -3.88 -4.04
N GLN A 94 7.50 -5.00 -3.32
CA GLN A 94 7.06 -4.98 -1.93
C GLN A 94 8.01 -4.14 -1.06
N ARG A 95 9.31 -4.44 -1.11
CA ARG A 95 10.32 -3.76 -0.27
C ARG A 95 10.64 -2.34 -0.71
N THR A 96 10.56 -2.04 -2.00
CA THR A 96 10.97 -0.74 -2.53
C THR A 96 9.83 0.26 -2.68
N ILE A 97 8.57 -0.20 -2.72
CA ILE A 97 7.40 0.64 -2.93
C ILE A 97 6.36 0.44 -1.83
N TYR A 98 5.95 -0.78 -1.53
CA TYR A 98 4.83 -1.03 -0.60
C TYR A 98 5.18 -0.72 0.85
N ILE A 99 6.22 -1.38 1.39
CA ILE A 99 6.66 -1.19 2.77
C ILE A 99 7.01 0.28 3.04
N PRO A 100 7.81 0.98 2.21
CA PRO A 100 8.11 2.40 2.44
C PRO A 100 6.91 3.35 2.30
N CYS A 101 5.77 2.87 1.80
CA CYS A 101 4.53 3.66 1.74
C CYS A 101 3.66 3.44 2.99
N MET A 102 3.89 2.35 3.74
CA MET A 102 3.18 2.02 4.98
C MET A 102 3.93 2.43 6.24
N ASP A 103 5.26 2.54 6.15
CA ASP A 103 6.17 3.05 7.19
C ASP A 103 6.18 4.60 7.24
#